data_AF-A0A8J8CJ86-F1
#
_entry.id   AF-A0A8J8CJ86-F1
#
_cell.length_a   1.000
_cell.length_b   1.000
_cell.length_c   1.000
_cell.angle_alpha   90.00
_cell.angle_beta   90.00
_cell.angle_gamma   90.00
#
_symmetry.space_group_name_H-M   'P 1'
#
loop_
_entity.id
_entity.type
_entity.pdbx_description
1 polymer ?
#
loop_
_entity_poly.entity_id
_entity_poly.type
_entity_poly.pdbx_seq_one_letter_code
_entity_poly.pdbx_strand_id
1 'polypeptide(L)' 'MDSLLGSVDSQTVLVIAAIAVAFLALRLVLRVLSVSSGLILSIAAIALALNYFFGISPKQLWFEISHLPQDLLQLVKSLG' A
#
# COMPACT_ATOMS: atom_id res chain seq x y z
N MET A 1 17.70 18.14 -47.16
CA MET A 1 16.46 18.40 -46.38
C MET A 1 16.00 17.15 -45.62
N ASP A 2 16.44 15.95 -46.04
CA ASP A 2 16.11 14.66 -45.42
C ASP A 2 16.65 14.46 -43.99
N SER A 3 17.77 15.11 -43.64
CA SER A 3 18.41 15.00 -42.32
C SER A 3 17.59 15.67 -41.20
N LEU A 4 16.75 16.66 -41.53
CA LEU A 4 15.86 17.34 -40.57
C LEU A 4 14.57 16.55 -40.32
N LEU A 5 14.13 15.75 -41.29
CA LEU A 5 12.94 14.91 -41.16
C LEU A 5 13.22 13.68 -40.27
N GLY A 6 14.42 13.10 -40.34
CA GLY A 6 14.81 11.96 -39.50
C GLY A 6 14.99 12.30 -38.00
N SER A 7 15.37 13.54 -37.67
CA SER A 7 15.49 13.96 -36.26
C SER A 7 14.14 14.23 -35.61
N VAL A 8 13.19 14.78 -36.38
CA VAL A 8 11.81 15.03 -35.91
C VAL A 8 11.06 13.72 -35.68
N ASP A 9 11.29 12.70 -36.52
CA ASP A 9 10.63 11.39 -36.38
C ASP A 9 11.08 10.67 -35.10
N SER A 10 12.39 10.64 -34.84
CA SER A 10 12.94 10.04 -33.62
C SER A 10 12.45 10.74 -32.35
N GLN A 11 12.35 12.07 -32.37
CA GLN A 11 11.92 12.86 -31.21
C GLN A 11 10.42 12.70 -30.95
N THR A 12 9.61 12.63 -32.01
CA THR A 12 8.17 12.34 -31.93
C THR A 12 7.93 10.95 -31.35
N VAL A 13 8.66 9.94 -31.82
CA VAL A 13 8.59 8.57 -31.30
C VAL A 13 8.98 8.52 -29.83
N LEU A 14 10.03 9.24 -29.42
CA LEU A 14 10.47 9.32 -28.02
C LEU A 14 9.40 9.94 -27.11
N VAL A 15 8.76 11.02 -27.57
CA VAL A 15 7.68 11.68 -26.81
C VAL A 15 6.47 10.75 -26.66
N ILE A 16 6.06 10.07 -27.74
CA ILE A 16 4.94 9.11 -27.69
C ILE A 16 5.27 7.94 -26.76
N ALA A 17 6.48 7.39 -26.83
CA ALA A 17 6.93 6.33 -25.95
C ALA A 17 6.97 6.78 -24.48
N ALA A 18 7.47 7.98 -24.19
CA ALA A 18 7.48 8.55 -22.86
C ALA A 18 6.06 8.73 -22.28
N ILE A 19 5.12 9.24 -23.09
CA ILE A 19 3.72 9.38 -22.71
C ILE A 19 3.10 8.01 -22.42
N ALA A 20 3.35 7.01 -23.27
CA ALA A 20 2.84 5.65 -23.08
C ALA A 20 3.36 5.02 -21.78
N VAL A 21 4.66 5.17 -21.49
CA VAL A 21 5.28 4.67 -20.25
C VAL A 21 4.74 5.41 -19.02
N ALA A 22 4.62 6.74 -19.07
CA ALA A 22 4.07 7.54 -17.98
C ALA A 22 2.61 7.16 -17.69
N PHE A 23 1.80 6.93 -18.74
CA PHE A 23 0.42 6.48 -18.59
C PHE A 23 0.34 5.07 -17.96
N LEU A 24 1.22 4.15 -18.38
CA LEU A 24 1.32 2.83 -17.77
C LEU A 24 1.69 2.91 -16.29
N ALA A 25 2.68 3.73 -15.94
CA ALA A 25 3.11 3.92 -14.56
C ALA A 25 1.98 4.50 -13.70
N LEU A 26 1.29 5.54 -14.20
CA LEU A 26 0.14 6.14 -13.52
C LEU A 26 -0.97 5.11 -13.29
N ARG A 27 -1.29 4.30 -14.29
CA ARG A 27 -2.31 3.25 -14.18
C ARG A 27 -1.92 2.18 -13.16
N LEU A 28 -0.64 1.85 -13.07
CA LEU A 28 -0.11 0.90 -12.08
C LEU A 28 -0.26 1.46 -10.66
N VAL A 29 0.12 2.72 -10.46
CA VAL A 29 0.00 3.41 -9.17
C VAL A 29 -1.47 3.44 -8.75
N LEU A 30 -2.37 3.91 -9.62
CA LEU A 30 -3.80 3.93 -9.33
C LEU A 30 -4.37 2.53 -9.03
N ARG A 31 -3.90 1.50 -9.72
CA ARG A 31 -4.28 0.10 -9.43
C ARG A 31 -3.82 -0.34 -8.04
N VAL A 32 -2.57 -0.05 -7.67
CA VAL A 32 -2.05 -0.37 -6.33
C VAL A 32 -2.83 0.39 -5.25
N LEU A 33 -3.13 1.68 -5.47
CA LEU A 33 -3.96 2.47 -4.56
C LEU A 33 -5.40 1.94 -4.47
N SER A 34 -5.98 1.44 -5.56
CA SER A 34 -7.33 0.87 -5.55
C SER A 34 -7.39 -0.46 -4.77
N VAL A 35 -6.35 -1.29 -4.87
CA VAL A 35 -6.26 -2.54 -4.11
C VAL A 35 -5.98 -2.26 -2.64
N SER A 36 -5.11 -1.30 -2.34
CA SER A 36 -4.82 -0.91 -0.95
C SER A 36 -6.00 -0.22 -0.29
N SER A 37 -6.77 0.61 -1.00
CA SER A 37 -7.97 1.24 -0.44
C SER A 37 -9.06 0.22 -0.08
N GLY A 38 -9.27 -0.82 -0.89
CA GLY A 38 -10.16 -1.94 -0.54
C GLY A 38 -9.70 -2.69 0.72
N LEU A 39 -8.40 -2.98 0.81
CA LEU A 39 -7.83 -3.64 1.99
C LEU A 39 -7.94 -2.75 3.26
N ILE A 40 -7.56 -1.48 3.16
CA ILE A 40 -7.64 -0.52 4.27
C ILE A 40 -9.09 -0.32 4.72
N LEU A 41 -10.03 -0.20 3.78
CA LEU A 41 -11.46 -0.12 4.10
C LEU A 41 -11.98 -1.39 4.76
N SER A 42 -11.56 -2.58 4.29
CA SER A 42 -11.96 -3.84 4.93
C SER A 42 -11.40 -3.98 6.35
N ILE A 43 -10.13 -3.63 6.55
CA ILE A 43 -9.47 -3.65 7.86
C ILE A 43 -10.14 -2.61 8.78
N ALA A 44 -10.43 -1.41 8.27
CA ALA A 44 -11.15 -0.39 9.02
C ALA A 44 -12.58 -0.83 9.37
N ALA A 45 -13.29 -1.50 8.46
CA ALA A 45 -14.62 -2.04 8.71
C ALA A 45 -14.59 -3.15 9.78
N ILE A 46 -13.63 -4.07 9.71
CA ILE A 46 -13.43 -5.11 10.73
C ILE A 46 -13.06 -4.48 12.07
N ALA A 47 -12.15 -3.51 12.09
CA ALA A 47 -11.75 -2.80 13.30
C ALA A 47 -12.91 -2.02 13.92
N LEU A 48 -13.76 -1.39 13.10
CA LEU A 48 -14.99 -0.72 13.54
C LEU A 48 -16.02 -1.70 14.06
N ALA A 49 -16.20 -2.85 13.39
CA ALA A 49 -17.08 -3.90 13.85
C ALA A 49 -16.60 -4.44 15.21
N LEU A 50 -15.31 -4.76 15.37
CA LEU A 50 -14.74 -5.17 16.65
C LEU A 50 -14.95 -4.10 17.73
N ASN A 51 -14.69 -2.83 17.41
CA ASN A 51 -14.90 -1.72 18.33
C ASN A 51 -16.38 -1.57 18.73
N TYR A 52 -17.31 -1.80 17.80
CA TYR A 52 -18.75 -1.72 18.05
C TYR A 52 -19.26 -2.91 18.88
N PHE A 53 -18.82 -4.14 18.58
CA PHE A 53 -19.28 -5.36 19.24
C PHE A 53 -18.59 -5.61 20.60
N PHE A 54 -17.30 -5.31 20.71
CA PHE A 54 -16.51 -5.57 21.92
C PHE A 54 -16.26 -4.32 22.76
N GLY A 55 -16.54 -3.11 22.24
CA GLY A 55 -16.28 -1.85 22.96
C GLY A 55 -14.80 -1.50 23.12
N ILE A 56 -13.90 -2.21 22.42
CA ILE A 56 -12.45 -2.06 22.54
C ILE A 56 -11.91 -1.22 21.38
N SER A 57 -11.18 -0.16 21.69
CA SER A 57 -10.56 0.68 20.66
C SER A 57 -9.47 -0.11 19.91
N PRO A 58 -9.37 0.01 18.57
CA PRO A 58 -8.29 -0.63 17.80
C PRO A 58 -6.90 -0.25 18.31
N LYS A 59 -6.74 0.95 18.87
CA LYS A 59 -5.49 1.41 19.51
C LYS A 59 -5.17 0.63 20.78
N GLN A 60 -6.18 0.28 21.57
CA GLN A 60 -6.00 -0.53 22.78
C GLN A 60 -5.62 -1.97 22.41
N LEU A 61 -6.27 -2.58 21.42
CA LEU A 61 -5.87 -3.91 20.93
C LEU A 61 -4.43 -3.93 20.43
N TRP A 62 -4.03 -2.91 19.66
CA TRP A 62 -2.66 -2.82 19.19
C TRP A 62 -1.65 -2.63 20.32
N PHE A 63 -2.01 -1.84 21.33
CA PHE A 63 -1.21 -1.66 22.53
C PHE A 63 -1.05 -2.96 23.32
N GLU A 64 -2.14 -3.70 23.55
CA GLU A 64 -2.13 -5.01 24.21
C GLU A 64 -1.25 -6.02 23.43
N ILE A 65 -1.47 -6.13 22.11
CA ILE A 65 -0.71 -7.03 21.23
C ILE A 65 0.78 -6.71 21.25
N SER A 66 1.16 -5.42 21.36
CA SER A 66 2.57 -5.02 21.42
C SER A 66 3.27 -5.40 22.74
N HIS A 67 2.50 -5.62 23.81
CA HIS A 67 3.03 -6.03 25.12
C HIS A 67 3.03 -7.55 25.33
N LEU A 68 2.15 -8.29 24.62
CA LEU A 68 2.12 -9.77 24.66
C LEU A 68 3.49 -10.44 24.44
N PRO A 69 4.39 -10.00 23.54
CA PRO A 69 5.70 -10.62 23.38
C PRO A 69 6.57 -10.55 24.64
N GLN A 70 6.46 -9.45 25.39
CA GLN A 70 7.20 -9.26 26.64
C GLN A 70 6.67 -10.18 27.74
N ASP A 71 5.35 -10.30 27.84
CA ASP A 71 4.70 -11.21 28.79
C ASP A 71 5.03 -12.67 28.49
N LEU A 72 5.04 -13.06 27.21
CA LEU A 72 5.44 -14.39 26.77
C LEU A 72 6.92 -14.68 27.08
N LEU A 73 7.81 -13.71 26.90
CA LEU A 73 9.23 -13.83 27.25
C LEU A 73 9.43 -14.00 28.76
N GLN A 74 8.67 -13.27 29.60
CA GLN A 74 8.71 -13.46 31.05
C GLN A 74 8.18 -14.83 31.46
N LEU A 75 7.10 -15.31 30.84
CA LEU A 75 6.48 -16.59 31.14
C LEU A 75 7.40 -17.76 30.77
N VAL A 76 8.08 -17.68 29.62
CA VAL A 76 9.11 -18.65 29.22
C VAL A 76 10.30 -18.61 30.19
N LYS A 77 10.70 -17.43 30.65
CA LYS A 77 11.82 -17.27 31.61
C LYS A 77 11.46 -17.73 33.03
N SER A 78 10.18 -17.74 33.41
CA SER A 78 9.75 -18.27 34.70
C SER A 78 9.47 -19.77 34.68
N LEU A 79 9.34 -20.38 33.50
CA LEU A 79 9.08 -21.81 33.31
C LEU A 79 10.34 -22.63 32.96
N GLY A 80 11.49 -21.99 32.74
CA GLY A 80 12.80 -22.61 32.55
C GLY A 80 13.73 -22.39 33.72
#